data_AF-A0A9P6BJR3-F1
#
_entry.id   AF-A0A9P6BJR3-F1
#
_cell.length_a   1.000
_cell.length_b   1.000
_cell.length_c   1.000
_cell.angle_alpha   90.00
_cell.angle_beta   90.00
_cell.angle_gamma   90.00
#
_symmetry.space_group_name_H-M   'P 1'
#
loop_
_entity.id
_entity.type
_entity.pdbx_description
1 polymer ?
#
loop_
_entity_poly.entity_id
_entity_poly.type
_entity_poly.pdbx_seq_one_letter_code
_entity_poly.pdbx_strand_id
1 'polypeptide(L)'
;MDGQPANMLGYVDEKLVKMVYAIERFVDIPLSNEDFDIRTFLRKYLLSASYVPKPHMMISGSKLHVVEGILGYSFGEKPILSESLIHKSVPDAVKEKFAYERLEFLGDAVIEFLAMLYFLSRKQQIDGRNLSKNVSSSTNNAALGSLCIELQYYRHLQHRGLEAHIARGRQVFLTKTPQPCYWSSWKKSPIPKVCFANIIESVFGAVFLDSGFNLEAVRGVFGKIVSPFYNRNFPCV
;
A
#
# COMPACT_ATOMS: atom_id res chain seq x y z
N MET A 1 1.89 33.11 4.94
CA MET A 1 3.24 32.66 5.32
C MET A 1 3.70 31.70 4.24
N ASP A 2 4.40 32.24 3.25
CA ASP A 2 4.80 31.53 2.05
C ASP A 2 5.97 30.59 2.35
N GLY A 3 5.67 29.30 2.42
CA GLY A 3 6.70 28.26 2.47
C GLY A 3 7.48 28.27 1.17
N GLN A 4 8.81 28.43 1.29
CA GLN A 4 9.75 28.22 0.20
C GLN A 4 9.43 26.91 -0.56
N PRO A 5 9.63 26.83 -1.88
CA PRO A 5 9.48 25.56 -2.58
C PRO A 5 10.47 24.57 -1.96
N ALA A 6 9.97 23.44 -1.45
CA ALA A 6 10.84 22.34 -1.03
C ALA A 6 11.79 22.06 -2.20
N ASN A 7 13.09 22.21 -1.99
CA ASN A 7 14.07 21.84 -3.00
C ASN A 7 13.89 20.35 -3.32
N MET A 8 14.01 19.97 -4.60
CA MET A 8 13.69 18.62 -5.05
C MET A 8 14.47 17.56 -4.26
N LEU A 9 15.74 17.84 -3.97
CA LEU A 9 16.60 16.97 -3.19
C LEU A 9 16.06 16.75 -1.77
N GLY A 10 15.69 17.81 -1.05
CA GLY A 10 15.13 17.70 0.29
C GLY A 10 13.80 16.94 0.34
N TYR A 11 12.97 17.04 -0.71
CA TYR A 11 11.74 16.24 -0.79
C TYR A 11 12.02 14.75 -1.03
N VAL A 12 13.03 14.42 -1.86
CA VAL A 12 13.48 13.02 -2.05
C VAL A 12 14.03 12.46 -0.75
N ASP A 13 14.89 13.23 -0.06
CA ASP A 13 15.47 12.84 1.22
C ASP A 13 14.40 12.61 2.28
N GLU A 14 13.38 13.49 2.38
CA GLU A 14 12.24 13.32 3.29
C GLU A 14 11.53 11.97 3.08
N LYS A 15 11.28 11.59 1.82
CA LYS A 15 10.60 10.32 1.50
C LYS A 15 11.48 9.10 1.74
N LEU A 16 12.78 9.19 1.48
CA LEU A 16 13.74 8.15 1.83
C LEU A 16 13.81 7.95 3.35
N VAL A 17 13.94 9.03 4.12
CA VAL A 17 13.97 8.99 5.59
C VAL A 17 12.67 8.38 6.14
N LYS A 18 11.51 8.76 5.60
CA LYS A 18 10.22 8.15 5.98
C LYS A 18 10.21 6.63 5.75
N MET A 19 10.72 6.16 4.61
CA MET A 19 10.79 4.73 4.30
C MET A 19 11.77 3.98 5.21
N VAL A 20 12.96 4.54 5.45
CA VAL A 20 13.95 3.98 6.39
C VAL A 20 13.35 3.88 7.80
N TYR A 21 12.72 4.95 8.29
CA TYR A 21 12.03 4.96 9.57
C TYR A 21 10.90 3.92 9.64
N ALA A 22 10.15 3.76 8.55
CA ALA A 22 9.10 2.75 8.47
C ALA A 22 9.66 1.33 8.60
N ILE A 23 10.80 1.05 7.96
CA ILE A 23 11.52 -0.22 8.10
C ILE A 23 11.99 -0.40 9.55
N GLU A 24 12.68 0.57 10.15
CA GLU A 24 13.17 0.48 11.53
C GLU A 24 12.04 0.17 12.53
N ARG A 25 10.91 0.87 12.37
CA ARG A 25 9.71 0.65 13.19
C ARG A 25 9.06 -0.71 12.96
N PHE A 26 9.08 -1.20 11.72
CA PHE A 26 8.52 -2.50 11.39
C PHE A 26 9.38 -3.65 11.95
N VAL A 27 10.70 -3.49 11.82
CA VAL A 27 11.71 -4.47 12.21
C VAL A 27 11.94 -4.48 13.72
N ASP A 28 11.62 -3.38 14.41
CA ASP A 28 11.94 -3.13 15.83
C ASP A 28 13.45 -3.25 16.11
N ILE A 29 14.27 -2.92 15.10
CA ILE A 29 15.74 -2.88 15.15
C ILE A 29 16.18 -1.60 14.44
N PRO A 30 17.05 -0.78 15.07
CA PRO A 30 17.66 0.37 14.41
C PRO A 30 18.52 -0.10 13.22
N LEU A 31 18.34 0.50 12.04
CA LEU A 31 19.11 0.18 10.83
C LEU A 31 20.54 0.74 10.89
N SER A 32 20.87 1.55 11.90
CA SER A 32 22.23 2.01 12.19
C SER A 32 23.17 0.90 12.64
N ASN A 33 22.67 -0.32 12.85
CA ASN A 33 23.49 -1.50 13.12
C ASN A 33 24.08 -2.03 11.80
N GLU A 34 25.42 -1.96 11.66
CA GLU A 34 26.15 -2.45 10.48
C GLU A 34 25.92 -3.95 10.19
N ASP A 35 25.39 -4.71 11.17
CA ASP A 35 25.09 -6.14 11.08
C ASP A 35 23.62 -6.48 10.67
N PHE A 36 22.84 -5.53 10.14
CA PHE A 36 21.46 -5.82 9.71
C PHE A 36 21.41 -6.74 8.48
N ASP A 37 21.37 -8.06 8.71
CA ASP A 37 21.05 -9.05 7.68
C ASP A 37 19.53 -9.25 7.56
N ILE A 38 19.00 -8.78 6.44
CA ILE A 38 17.59 -8.91 6.09
C ILE A 38 17.09 -10.36 6.06
N ARG A 39 17.93 -11.33 5.67
CA ARG A 39 17.53 -12.74 5.62
C ARG A 39 17.38 -13.29 7.03
N THR A 40 18.28 -12.90 7.93
CA THR A 40 18.19 -13.22 9.35
C THR A 40 16.99 -12.53 10.00
N PHE A 41 16.70 -11.27 9.65
CA PHE A 41 15.48 -10.60 10.11
C PHE A 41 14.22 -11.29 9.60
N LEU A 42 14.09 -11.55 8.30
CA LEU A 42 12.91 -12.24 7.73
C LEU A 42 12.73 -13.62 8.35
N ARG A 43 13.81 -14.38 8.54
CA ARG A 43 13.76 -15.64 9.28
C ARG A 43 13.26 -15.43 10.71
N LYS A 44 13.77 -14.45 11.44
CA LYS A 44 13.31 -14.14 12.80
C LYS A 44 11.84 -13.69 12.82
N TYR A 45 11.42 -12.88 11.86
CA TYR A 45 10.05 -12.42 11.67
C TYR A 45 9.11 -13.62 11.44
N LEU A 46 9.44 -14.48 10.48
CA LEU A 46 8.62 -15.66 10.14
C LEU A 46 8.66 -16.75 11.21
N LEU A 47 9.79 -16.93 11.90
CA LEU A 47 9.97 -17.96 12.94
C LEU A 47 9.46 -17.51 14.31
N SER A 48 9.32 -16.21 14.54
CA SER A 48 8.67 -15.73 15.75
C SER A 48 7.17 -15.93 15.59
N ALA A 49 6.62 -16.85 16.39
CA ALA A 49 5.19 -17.18 16.44
C ALA A 49 4.26 -15.98 16.76
N SER A 50 4.84 -14.78 16.93
CA SER A 50 4.16 -13.51 17.21
C SER A 50 3.85 -12.68 15.95
N TYR A 51 4.30 -13.09 14.75
CA TYR A 51 4.19 -12.27 13.52
C TYR A 51 3.58 -13.01 12.32
N VAL A 52 3.25 -14.30 12.47
CA VAL A 52 2.57 -15.11 11.44
C VAL A 52 1.12 -15.35 11.87
N PRO A 53 0.11 -15.02 11.04
CA PRO A 53 -1.28 -15.33 11.35
C PRO A 53 -1.46 -16.81 11.72
N LYS A 54 -2.18 -17.08 12.81
CA LYS A 54 -2.45 -18.46 13.24
C LYS A 54 -3.16 -19.25 12.12
N PRO A 55 -3.02 -20.59 12.08
CA PRO A 55 -3.60 -21.40 11.01
C PRO A 55 -5.10 -21.18 10.76
N HIS A 56 -5.88 -20.91 11.81
CA HIS A 56 -7.33 -20.65 11.69
C HIS A 56 -7.67 -19.25 11.15
N MET A 57 -6.70 -18.34 11.14
CA MET A 57 -6.81 -16.99 10.58
C MET A 57 -6.26 -16.89 9.16
N MET A 58 -5.56 -17.92 8.69
CA MET A 58 -5.00 -17.96 7.35
C MET A 58 -6.10 -17.86 6.30
N ILE A 59 -5.90 -16.97 5.34
CA ILE A 59 -6.74 -16.88 4.16
C ILE A 59 -6.48 -18.10 3.27
N SER A 60 -7.53 -18.63 2.67
CA SER A 60 -7.44 -19.82 1.82
C SER A 60 -6.47 -19.61 0.66
N GLY A 61 -5.66 -20.63 0.36
CA GLY A 61 -4.66 -20.57 -0.72
C GLY A 61 -5.25 -20.18 -2.09
N SER A 62 -6.48 -20.58 -2.37
CA SER A 62 -7.21 -20.16 -3.58
C SER A 62 -7.44 -18.65 -3.66
N LYS A 63 -7.78 -17.99 -2.54
CA LYS A 63 -7.95 -16.53 -2.49
C LYS A 63 -6.61 -15.82 -2.62
N LEU A 64 -5.57 -16.33 -1.95
CA LEU A 64 -4.21 -15.80 -2.05
C LEU A 64 -3.73 -15.84 -3.50
N HIS A 65 -3.90 -16.97 -4.18
CA HIS A 65 -3.50 -17.14 -5.58
C HIS A 65 -4.18 -16.13 -6.54
N VAL A 66 -5.45 -15.80 -6.31
CA VAL A 66 -6.14 -14.76 -7.09
C VAL A 66 -5.49 -13.40 -6.87
N VAL A 67 -5.17 -13.04 -5.63
CA VAL A 67 -4.50 -11.77 -5.31
C VAL A 67 -3.11 -11.71 -5.96
N GLU A 68 -2.34 -12.80 -5.89
CA GLU A 68 -1.04 -12.92 -6.58
C GLU A 68 -1.16 -12.72 -8.10
N GLY A 69 -2.22 -13.28 -8.72
CA GLY A 69 -2.51 -13.09 -10.14
C GLY A 69 -2.77 -11.63 -10.51
N ILE A 70 -3.53 -10.91 -9.68
CA ILE A 70 -3.77 -9.47 -9.87
C ILE A 70 -2.45 -8.70 -9.74
N LEU A 71 -1.67 -8.96 -8.69
CA LEU A 71 -0.38 -8.31 -8.43
C LEU A 71 0.69 -8.63 -9.48
N GLY A 72 0.63 -9.82 -10.09
CA GLY A 72 1.73 -10.33 -10.90
C GLY A 72 2.97 -10.65 -10.07
N TYR A 73 2.78 -10.95 -8.78
CA TYR A 73 3.83 -11.26 -7.83
C TYR A 73 3.46 -12.53 -7.07
N SER A 74 4.41 -13.47 -6.99
CA SER A 74 4.25 -14.71 -6.24
C SER A 74 5.00 -14.59 -4.92
N PHE A 75 4.27 -14.64 -3.81
CA PHE A 75 4.82 -14.60 -2.47
C PHE A 75 5.55 -15.90 -2.16
N GLY A 76 6.77 -15.76 -1.64
CA GLY A 76 7.49 -16.87 -1.02
C GLY A 76 6.80 -17.30 0.28
N GLU A 77 6.35 -16.31 1.06
CA GLU A 77 5.78 -16.48 2.38
C GLU A 77 4.31 -16.08 2.39
N LYS A 78 3.45 -17.05 2.09
CA LYS A 78 1.98 -16.88 2.07
C LYS A 78 1.38 -16.24 3.33
N PRO A 79 1.91 -16.46 4.55
CA PRO A 79 1.36 -15.80 5.72
C PRO A 79 1.50 -14.27 5.70
N ILE A 80 2.53 -13.72 5.04
CA ILE A 80 2.69 -12.26 4.87
C ILE A 80 1.52 -11.69 4.06
N LEU A 81 1.19 -12.33 2.92
CA LEU A 81 0.02 -11.94 2.12
C LEU A 81 -1.29 -12.15 2.87
N SER A 82 -1.39 -13.20 3.70
CA SER A 82 -2.58 -13.41 4.52
C SER A 82 -2.76 -12.28 5.54
N GLU A 83 -1.70 -11.85 6.22
CA GLU A 83 -1.72 -10.73 7.17
C GLU A 83 -2.23 -9.44 6.51
N SER A 84 -1.75 -9.13 5.30
CA SER A 84 -2.15 -7.91 4.57
C SER A 84 -3.62 -7.86 4.17
N LEU A 85 -4.35 -8.95 4.34
CA LEU A 85 -5.74 -9.10 3.96
C LEU A 85 -6.66 -9.31 5.17
N ILE A 86 -6.15 -9.21 6.40
CA ILE A 86 -6.94 -9.36 7.63
C ILE A 86 -7.23 -7.98 8.23
N HIS A 87 -8.51 -7.62 8.28
CA HIS A 87 -8.96 -6.36 8.89
C HIS A 87 -9.08 -6.48 10.41
N LYS A 88 -8.76 -5.41 11.13
CA LYS A 88 -8.84 -5.30 12.60
C LYS A 88 -10.22 -5.54 13.23
N SER A 89 -11.29 -5.58 12.44
CA SER A 89 -12.62 -5.96 12.95
C SER A 89 -12.76 -7.48 13.17
N VAL A 90 -11.78 -8.28 12.77
CA VAL A 90 -11.70 -9.69 13.11
C VAL A 90 -11.29 -9.81 14.60
N PRO A 91 -12.10 -10.45 15.47
CA PRO A 91 -11.92 -10.41 16.92
C PRO A 91 -10.55 -10.88 17.43
N ASP A 92 -9.93 -11.82 16.74
CA ASP A 92 -8.63 -12.38 17.11
C ASP A 92 -7.46 -11.59 16.48
N ALA A 93 -7.71 -10.80 15.42
CA ALA A 93 -6.65 -10.08 14.71
C ALA A 93 -6.01 -8.96 15.55
N VAL A 94 -6.81 -8.25 16.34
CA VAL A 94 -6.31 -7.18 17.22
C VAL A 94 -5.60 -7.74 18.43
N LYS A 95 -6.17 -8.78 19.05
CA LYS A 95 -5.58 -9.43 20.23
C LYS A 95 -4.24 -10.07 19.90
N GLU A 96 -4.10 -10.58 18.68
CA GLU A 96 -2.92 -11.31 18.25
C GLU A 96 -1.98 -10.49 17.35
N LYS A 97 -2.28 -9.20 17.11
CA LYS A 97 -1.47 -8.27 16.30
C LYS A 97 -1.21 -8.75 14.86
N PHE A 98 -2.18 -9.42 14.25
CA PHE A 98 -2.15 -9.97 12.89
C PHE A 98 -3.05 -9.23 11.88
N ALA A 99 -3.49 -8.04 12.26
CA ALA A 99 -4.22 -7.17 11.34
C ALA A 99 -3.22 -6.37 10.49
N TYR A 100 -3.65 -5.97 9.30
CA TYR A 100 -2.77 -5.42 8.27
C TYR A 100 -2.07 -4.10 8.65
N GLU A 101 -2.39 -3.46 9.79
CA GLU A 101 -1.94 -2.10 10.16
C GLU A 101 -0.42 -1.91 10.13
N ARG A 102 0.38 -2.92 10.51
CA ARG A 102 1.84 -2.79 10.43
C ARG A 102 2.35 -2.77 8.99
N LEU A 103 1.72 -3.56 8.13
CA LEU A 103 2.05 -3.65 6.71
C LEU A 103 1.52 -2.41 5.99
N GLU A 104 0.36 -1.90 6.38
CA GLU A 104 -0.18 -0.60 5.95
C GLU A 104 0.84 0.51 6.23
N PHE A 105 1.34 0.58 7.47
CA PHE A 105 2.31 1.61 7.85
C PHE A 105 3.60 1.55 7.01
N LEU A 106 4.14 0.34 6.78
CA LEU A 106 5.28 0.14 5.90
C LEU A 106 4.96 0.52 4.45
N GLY A 107 3.81 0.08 3.97
CA GLY A 107 3.36 0.26 2.59
C GLY A 107 3.01 1.69 2.23
N ASP A 108 2.50 2.50 3.15
CA ASP A 108 2.27 3.93 2.96
C ASP A 108 3.56 4.65 2.56
N ALA A 109 4.65 4.41 3.29
CA ALA A 109 5.96 4.98 2.96
C ALA A 109 6.47 4.50 1.59
N VAL A 110 6.29 3.22 1.27
CA VAL A 110 6.72 2.62 0.00
C VAL A 110 5.93 3.18 -1.18
N ILE A 111 4.60 3.27 -1.08
CA ILE A 111 3.74 3.78 -2.16
C ILE A 111 4.04 5.27 -2.41
N GLU A 112 4.20 6.08 -1.35
CA GLU A 112 4.59 7.48 -1.51
C GLU A 112 5.92 7.64 -2.25
N PHE A 113 6.91 6.84 -1.88
CA PHE A 113 8.22 6.87 -2.54
C PHE A 113 8.13 6.44 -4.01
N LEU A 114 7.39 5.37 -4.33
CA LEU A 114 7.19 4.92 -5.71
C LEU A 114 6.39 5.91 -6.55
N ALA A 115 5.37 6.57 -5.97
CA ALA A 115 4.63 7.62 -6.64
C ALA A 115 5.53 8.81 -6.98
N MET A 116 6.43 9.20 -6.06
CA MET A 116 7.43 10.24 -6.32
C MET A 116 8.35 9.86 -7.49
N LEU A 117 8.91 8.66 -7.48
CA LEU A 117 9.76 8.17 -8.59
C LEU A 117 8.99 8.14 -9.92
N TYR A 118 7.73 7.71 -9.90
CA TYR A 118 6.86 7.72 -11.07
C TYR A 118 6.73 9.13 -11.66
N PHE A 119 6.40 10.15 -10.87
CA PHE A 119 6.25 11.51 -11.39
C PHE A 119 7.58 12.14 -11.81
N LEU A 120 8.68 11.85 -11.10
CA LEU A 120 10.03 12.30 -11.47
C LEU A 120 10.45 11.75 -12.85
N SER A 121 10.22 10.45 -13.10
CA SER A 121 10.57 9.82 -14.37
C SER A 121 9.76 10.32 -15.58
N ARG A 122 8.57 10.91 -15.35
CA ARG A 122 7.66 11.35 -16.42
C ARG A 122 7.86 12.82 -16.82
N LYS A 123 8.50 13.62 -15.99
CA LYS A 123 8.72 15.05 -16.25
C LYS A 123 10.17 15.45 -16.01
N GLN A 124 10.88 15.76 -17.09
CA GLN A 124 12.26 16.25 -17.03
C GLN A 124 12.43 17.54 -16.20
N GLN A 125 11.37 18.34 -16.00
CA GLN A 125 11.42 19.60 -15.23
C GLN A 125 10.19 19.80 -14.32
N ILE A 126 9.86 18.81 -13.47
CA ILE A 126 8.87 19.03 -12.40
C ILE A 126 9.55 19.73 -11.22
N ASP A 127 9.00 20.84 -10.73
CA ASP A 127 9.49 21.46 -9.49
C ASP A 127 9.01 20.68 -8.25
N GLY A 128 9.68 20.89 -7.10
CA GLY A 128 9.37 20.17 -5.86
C GLY A 128 7.95 20.39 -5.33
N ARG A 129 7.34 21.55 -5.57
CA ARG A 129 5.97 21.84 -5.13
C ARG A 129 4.95 21.04 -5.94
N ASN A 130 5.11 21.02 -7.25
CA ASN A 130 4.26 20.26 -8.16
C ASN A 130 4.45 18.75 -7.98
N LEU A 131 5.68 18.30 -7.73
CA LEU A 131 5.95 16.92 -7.37
C LEU A 131 5.21 16.51 -6.09
N SER A 132 5.35 17.28 -5.02
CA SER A 132 4.68 17.02 -3.74
C SER A 132 3.15 17.03 -3.88
N LYS A 133 2.60 17.96 -4.66
CA LYS A 133 1.16 18.00 -4.97
C LYS A 133 0.71 16.76 -5.74
N ASN A 134 1.46 16.32 -6.74
CA ASN A 134 1.13 15.13 -7.52
C ASN A 134 1.16 13.88 -6.65
N VAL A 135 2.23 13.68 -5.88
CA VAL A 135 2.37 12.56 -4.95
C VAL A 135 1.18 12.53 -3.98
N SER A 136 0.96 13.59 -3.20
CA SER A 136 -0.14 13.66 -2.22
C SER A 136 -1.54 13.52 -2.85
N SER A 137 -1.73 13.97 -4.10
CA SER A 137 -2.99 13.79 -4.81
C SER A 137 -3.22 12.34 -5.25
N SER A 138 -2.14 11.61 -5.56
CA SER A 138 -2.16 10.24 -6.08
C SER A 138 -2.18 9.17 -4.99
N THR A 139 -1.62 9.47 -3.81
CA THR A 139 -1.50 8.53 -2.68
C THR A 139 -2.48 8.78 -1.55
N ASN A 140 -3.44 9.71 -1.71
CA ASN A 140 -4.46 9.89 -0.69
C ASN A 140 -5.51 8.77 -0.68
N ASN A 141 -6.24 8.68 0.44
CA ASN A 141 -7.26 7.66 0.67
C ASN A 141 -8.32 7.58 -0.43
N ALA A 142 -8.68 8.70 -1.07
CA ALA A 142 -9.68 8.66 -2.15
C ALA A 142 -9.11 8.02 -3.42
N ALA A 143 -7.87 8.33 -3.77
CA ALA A 143 -7.18 7.74 -4.93
C ALA A 143 -6.92 6.25 -4.70
N LEU A 144 -6.24 5.88 -3.61
CA LEU A 144 -5.92 4.48 -3.31
C LEU A 144 -7.18 3.64 -3.03
N GLY A 145 -8.17 4.20 -2.32
CA GLY A 145 -9.43 3.52 -2.10
C GLY A 145 -10.21 3.26 -3.39
N SER A 146 -10.15 4.20 -4.35
CA SER A 146 -10.76 4.01 -5.66
C SER A 146 -10.07 2.90 -6.46
N LEU A 147 -8.74 2.86 -6.42
CA LEU A 147 -7.93 1.80 -7.01
C LEU A 147 -8.27 0.42 -6.40
N CYS A 148 -8.44 0.34 -5.07
CA CYS A 148 -8.86 -0.89 -4.40
C CYS A 148 -10.20 -1.43 -4.92
N ILE A 149 -11.17 -0.56 -5.21
CA ILE A 149 -12.45 -1.00 -5.78
C ILE A 149 -12.31 -1.42 -7.23
N GLU A 150 -11.53 -0.68 -8.02
CA GLU A 150 -11.27 -1.00 -9.42
C GLU A 150 -10.65 -2.39 -9.58
N LEU A 151 -9.65 -2.70 -8.75
CA LEU A 151 -8.98 -4.01 -8.70
C LEU A 151 -9.81 -5.09 -7.99
N GLN A 152 -10.93 -4.71 -7.37
CA GLN A 152 -11.80 -5.60 -6.59
C GLN A 152 -11.12 -6.27 -5.38
N TYR A 153 -10.03 -5.71 -4.86
CA TYR A 153 -9.27 -6.32 -3.77
C TYR A 153 -10.06 -6.50 -2.47
N TYR A 154 -11.05 -5.63 -2.23
CA TYR A 154 -11.95 -5.74 -1.08
C TYR A 154 -12.66 -7.11 -0.97
N ARG A 155 -12.78 -7.87 -2.06
CA ARG A 155 -13.38 -9.23 -2.06
C ARG A 155 -12.51 -10.27 -1.37
N HIS A 156 -11.22 -9.98 -1.26
CA HIS A 156 -10.23 -10.87 -0.67
C HIS A 156 -9.91 -10.49 0.78
N LEU A 157 -10.44 -9.36 1.26
CA LEU A 157 -10.30 -8.93 2.65
C LEU A 157 -11.15 -9.80 3.58
N GLN A 158 -10.52 -10.30 4.64
CA GLN A 158 -11.20 -10.90 5.77
C GLN A 158 -11.61 -9.81 6.75
N HIS A 159 -12.92 -9.64 6.93
CA HIS A 159 -13.49 -8.61 7.80
C HIS A 159 -14.77 -9.08 8.47
N ARG A 160 -15.23 -8.31 9.47
CA ARG A 160 -16.60 -8.37 10.00
C ARG A 160 -17.21 -6.96 9.98
N GLY A 161 -18.41 -6.81 9.40
CA GLY A 161 -19.18 -5.56 9.47
C GLY A 161 -18.80 -4.48 8.44
N LEU A 162 -18.09 -4.83 7.35
CA LEU A 162 -17.73 -3.90 6.28
C LEU A 162 -18.62 -4.03 5.02
N GLU A 163 -19.64 -4.88 5.06
CA GLU A 163 -20.48 -5.24 3.91
C GLU A 163 -21.18 -3.99 3.33
N ALA A 164 -21.75 -3.15 4.19
CA ALA A 164 -22.40 -1.91 3.78
C ALA A 164 -21.41 -0.87 3.21
N HIS A 165 -20.15 -0.89 3.66
CA HIS A 165 -19.09 -0.01 3.16
C HIS A 165 -18.63 -0.45 1.76
N ILE A 166 -18.43 -1.75 1.58
CA ILE A 166 -18.10 -2.38 0.30
C ILE A 166 -19.20 -2.14 -0.73
N ALA A 167 -20.47 -2.35 -0.34
CA ALA A 167 -21.61 -2.13 -1.21
C ALA A 167 -21.68 -0.67 -1.71
N ARG A 168 -21.47 0.30 -0.83
CA ARG A 168 -21.42 1.72 -1.19
C ARG A 168 -20.25 2.06 -2.11
N GLY A 169 -19.05 1.54 -1.83
CA GLY A 169 -17.87 1.72 -2.68
C GLY A 169 -18.11 1.21 -4.10
N ARG A 170 -18.69 0.00 -4.21
CA ARG A 170 -19.06 -0.60 -5.50
C ARG A 170 -20.10 0.22 -6.26
N GLN A 171 -21.15 0.70 -5.58
CA GLN A 171 -22.19 1.50 -6.22
C GLN A 171 -21.62 2.80 -6.84
N VAL A 172 -20.71 3.48 -6.13
CA VAL A 172 -20.08 4.69 -6.67
C VAL A 172 -19.17 4.36 -7.86
N PHE A 173 -18.43 3.25 -7.82
CA PHE A 173 -17.65 2.82 -8.96
C PHE A 173 -18.53 2.55 -10.20
N LEU A 174 -19.57 1.72 -10.05
CA LEU A 174 -20.48 1.37 -11.16
C LEU A 174 -21.19 2.58 -11.78
N THR A 175 -21.47 3.63 -11.00
CA THR A 175 -22.20 4.82 -11.48
C THR A 175 -21.31 5.92 -12.04
N LYS A 176 -19.99 5.88 -11.80
CA LYS A 176 -19.05 6.97 -12.15
C LYS A 176 -17.92 6.53 -13.08
N THR A 177 -17.64 5.24 -13.17
CA THR A 177 -16.75 4.67 -14.21
C THR A 177 -17.50 4.72 -15.55
N PRO A 178 -16.91 5.25 -16.65
CA PRO A 178 -15.48 5.35 -16.94
C PRO A 178 -14.95 6.80 -17.07
N GLN A 179 -15.47 7.77 -16.31
CA GLN A 179 -14.98 9.15 -16.46
C GLN A 179 -13.56 9.34 -15.88
N PRO A 180 -12.65 10.04 -16.59
CA PRO A 180 -11.37 10.46 -16.03
C PRO A 180 -11.57 11.22 -14.72
N CYS A 181 -10.64 11.04 -13.78
CA CYS A 181 -10.68 11.70 -12.47
C CYS A 181 -11.86 11.29 -11.57
N TYR A 182 -12.47 10.10 -11.76
CA TYR A 182 -13.59 9.64 -10.91
C TYR A 182 -13.24 9.60 -9.41
N TRP A 183 -11.95 9.40 -9.08
CA TRP A 183 -11.41 9.47 -7.71
C TRP A 183 -11.65 10.86 -7.04
N SER A 184 -11.82 11.93 -7.82
CA SER A 184 -12.15 13.26 -7.28
C SER A 184 -13.59 13.33 -6.76
N SER A 185 -14.52 12.64 -7.43
CA SER A 185 -15.91 12.48 -6.98
C SER A 185 -15.99 11.61 -5.73
N TRP A 186 -15.05 10.66 -5.59
CA TRP A 186 -14.89 9.88 -4.37
C TRP A 186 -14.57 10.74 -3.16
N LYS A 187 -13.78 11.82 -3.27
CA LYS A 187 -13.44 12.72 -2.14
C LYS A 187 -14.66 13.22 -1.38
N LYS A 188 -15.77 13.50 -2.07
CA LYS A 188 -17.02 14.02 -1.47
C LYS A 188 -17.98 12.92 -1.01
N SER A 189 -17.67 11.66 -1.27
CA SER A 189 -18.54 10.53 -0.95
C SER A 189 -18.40 10.08 0.52
N PRO A 190 -19.49 9.65 1.19
CA PRO A 190 -19.48 9.14 2.56
C PRO A 190 -18.96 7.69 2.69
N ILE A 191 -18.09 7.26 1.76
CA ILE A 191 -17.45 5.94 1.77
C ILE A 191 -16.25 5.97 2.74
N PRO A 192 -15.98 4.90 3.52
CA PRO A 192 -14.75 4.78 4.31
C PRO A 192 -13.55 4.51 3.39
N LYS A 193 -13.05 5.58 2.78
CA LYS A 193 -11.89 5.58 1.89
C LYS A 193 -10.65 4.97 2.56
N VAL A 194 -10.50 5.24 3.86
CA VAL A 194 -9.37 4.80 4.68
C VAL A 194 -9.20 3.30 4.58
N CYS A 195 -10.24 2.51 4.93
CA CYS A 195 -10.13 1.05 4.90
C CYS A 195 -9.70 0.50 3.53
N PHE A 196 -10.19 1.06 2.43
CA PHE A 196 -9.81 0.61 1.08
C PHE A 196 -8.39 1.02 0.68
N ALA A 197 -7.95 2.21 1.08
CA ALA A 197 -6.59 2.68 0.87
C ALA A 197 -5.59 1.81 1.64
N ASN A 198 -5.88 1.54 2.91
CA ASN A 198 -5.06 0.72 3.78
C ASN A 198 -4.85 -0.71 3.25
N ILE A 199 -5.81 -1.27 2.50
CA ILE A 199 -5.65 -2.57 1.82
C ILE A 199 -4.57 -2.50 0.74
N ILE A 200 -4.57 -1.42 -0.06
CA ILE A 200 -3.54 -1.23 -1.08
C ILE A 200 -2.18 -1.05 -0.42
N GLU A 201 -2.08 -0.16 0.56
CA GLU A 201 -0.85 0.09 1.31
C GLU A 201 -0.31 -1.20 1.93
N SER A 202 -1.15 -1.93 2.67
CA SER A 202 -0.71 -3.17 3.32
C SER A 202 -0.23 -4.24 2.34
N VAL A 203 -0.84 -4.38 1.16
CA VAL A 203 -0.35 -5.31 0.14
C VAL A 203 1.01 -4.86 -0.43
N PHE A 204 1.24 -3.56 -0.61
CA PHE A 204 2.54 -3.04 -1.01
C PHE A 204 3.61 -3.25 0.08
N GLY A 205 3.26 -3.06 1.35
CA GLY A 205 4.13 -3.40 2.48
C GLY A 205 4.45 -4.89 2.52
N ALA A 206 3.47 -5.75 2.23
CA ALA A 206 3.64 -7.20 2.15
C ALA A 206 4.61 -7.63 1.05
N VAL A 207 4.46 -7.09 -0.17
CA VAL A 207 5.40 -7.38 -1.28
C VAL A 207 6.80 -6.88 -0.93
N PHE A 208 6.90 -5.69 -0.34
CA PHE A 208 8.20 -5.12 0.05
C PHE A 208 8.89 -5.99 1.10
N LEU A 209 8.15 -6.51 2.08
CA LEU A 209 8.68 -7.41 3.10
C LEU A 209 9.07 -8.77 2.50
N ASP A 210 8.17 -9.43 1.78
CA ASP A 210 8.37 -10.77 1.21
C ASP A 210 9.56 -10.81 0.23
N SER A 211 9.75 -9.74 -0.53
CA SER A 211 10.87 -9.59 -1.47
C SER A 211 12.21 -9.25 -0.81
N GLY A 212 12.25 -9.09 0.52
CA GLY A 212 13.44 -8.63 1.22
C GLY A 212 13.76 -7.18 0.91
N PHE A 213 12.82 -6.28 1.17
CA PHE A 213 12.95 -4.83 0.98
C PHE A 213 13.48 -4.45 -0.41
N ASN A 214 13.07 -5.21 -1.44
CA ASN A 214 13.51 -5.00 -2.82
C ASN A 214 12.57 -4.04 -3.57
N LEU A 215 13.06 -2.81 -3.79
CA LEU A 215 12.29 -1.77 -4.49
C LEU A 215 11.95 -2.13 -5.93
N GLU A 216 12.76 -2.92 -6.64
CA GLU A 216 12.47 -3.31 -8.02
C GLU A 216 11.30 -4.31 -8.10
N ALA A 217 11.21 -5.22 -7.13
CA ALA A 217 10.07 -6.15 -7.04
C ALA A 217 8.76 -5.37 -6.83
N VAL A 218 8.76 -4.43 -5.89
CA VAL A 218 7.58 -3.60 -5.62
C VAL A 218 7.27 -2.65 -6.80
N ARG A 219 8.30 -2.12 -7.47
CA ARG A 219 8.14 -1.32 -8.69
C ARG A 219 7.49 -2.12 -9.81
N GLY A 220 7.79 -3.41 -9.95
CA GLY A 220 7.12 -4.31 -10.88
C GLY A 220 5.61 -4.40 -10.64
N VAL A 221 5.21 -4.59 -9.37
CA VAL A 221 3.80 -4.58 -8.95
C VAL A 221 3.15 -3.21 -9.20
N PHE A 222 3.82 -2.13 -8.81
CA PHE A 222 3.37 -0.75 -9.05
C PHE A 222 3.12 -0.49 -10.54
N GLY A 223 4.06 -0.91 -11.39
CA GLY A 223 3.97 -0.80 -12.85
C GLY A 223 2.75 -1.51 -13.42
N LYS A 224 2.36 -2.66 -12.84
CA LYS A 224 1.23 -3.45 -13.28
C LYS A 224 -0.11 -2.85 -12.86
N ILE A 225 -0.26 -2.42 -11.60
CA ILE A 225 -1.58 -2.08 -11.04
C ILE A 225 -1.79 -0.58 -10.78
N VAL A 226 -0.73 0.18 -10.46
CA VAL A 226 -0.84 1.61 -10.11
C VAL A 226 -0.57 2.49 -11.32
N SER A 227 0.47 2.22 -12.11
CA SER A 227 0.82 3.03 -13.28
C SER A 227 -0.32 3.19 -14.29
N PRO A 228 -1.11 2.14 -14.65
CA PRO A 228 -2.26 2.32 -15.54
C PRO A 228 -3.33 3.25 -14.95
N PHE A 229 -3.55 3.16 -13.64
CA PHE A 229 -4.48 4.04 -12.93
C PHE A 229 -3.98 5.49 -12.91
N TYR A 230 -2.68 5.69 -12.66
CA TYR A 230 -2.06 7.02 -12.66
C TYR A 230 -2.11 7.67 -14.05
N ASN A 231 -1.79 6.92 -15.11
CA ASN A 231 -1.87 7.40 -16.49
C ASN A 231 -3.24 7.98 -16.86
N ARG A 232 -4.33 7.38 -16.36
CA ARG A 232 -5.70 7.81 -16.68
C ARG A 232 -6.20 8.98 -15.81
N ASN A 233 -5.72 9.07 -14.57
CA ASN A 233 -6.34 9.92 -13.54
C ASN A 233 -5.46 11.09 -13.07
N PHE A 234 -4.16 10.99 -13.32
CA PHE A 234 -3.16 12.00 -12.98
C PHE A 234 -2.26 12.23 -14.21
N PRO A 235 -2.84 12.59 -15.38
CA PRO A 235 -2.03 12.91 -16.53
C PRO A 235 -1.09 14.05 -16.15
N CYS A 236 0.18 13.87 -16.49
CA CYS A 236 1.20 14.88 -16.30
C CYS A 236 0.84 16.09 -17.19
N VAL A 237 0.10 17.07 -16.64
CA VAL A 237 -0.06 18.42 -17.23
C VAL A 237 1.16 19.23 -16.87
#